data_AF-A0A1B8H6V7-F1
#
_entry.id   AF-A0A1B8H6V7-F1
#
_cell.length_a   1.000
_cell.length_b   1.000
_cell.length_c   1.000
_cell.angle_alpha   90.00
_cell.angle_beta   90.00
_cell.angle_gamma   90.00
#
_symmetry.space_group_name_H-M   'P 1'
#
loop_
_entity.id
_entity.type
_entity.pdbx_description
1 polymer ?
#
loop_
_entity_poly.entity_id
_entity_poly.type
_entity_poly.pdbx_seq_one_letter_code
_entity_poly.pdbx_strand_id
1 'polypeptide(L)'
;MIPLTKPIDFKEVSRITGLSRTTIYTYEREGNFPKRTALTQRAVRWEESEVMQWVADRRTNPVAPDETIHKVRAKKAEKHEQRAL
;
A
#
# COMPACT_ATOMS: atom_id res chain seq x y z
N MET A 1 12.75 6.70 -27.41
CA MET A 1 12.90 5.32 -26.89
C MET A 1 11.94 5.24 -25.71
N ILE A 2 10.89 4.42 -25.77
CA ILE A 2 10.00 4.24 -24.62
C ILE A 2 10.76 3.29 -23.67
N PRO A 3 11.06 3.67 -22.42
CA PRO A 3 11.69 2.73 -21.50
C PRO A 3 10.77 1.51 -21.36
N LEU A 4 11.34 0.31 -21.44
CA LEU A 4 10.63 -0.93 -21.16
C LEU A 4 10.34 -0.96 -19.65
N THR A 5 9.31 -0.23 -19.23
CA THR A 5 8.84 -0.23 -17.85
C THR A 5 8.08 -1.52 -17.62
N LYS A 6 8.35 -2.18 -16.50
CA LYS A 6 7.69 -3.44 -16.14
C LYS A 6 6.41 -3.12 -15.34
N PRO A 7 5.21 -3.28 -15.92
CA PRO A 7 3.96 -3.02 -15.20
C PRO A 7 3.63 -4.19 -14.28
N ILE A 8 3.51 -3.91 -12.99
CA ILE A 8 3.18 -4.90 -11.95
C ILE A 8 1.74 -4.73 -11.46
N ASP A 9 1.08 -5.84 -11.11
CA ASP A 9 -0.27 -5.82 -10.55
C ASP A 9 -0.26 -5.61 -9.04
N PHE A 10 -1.45 -5.45 -8.48
CA PHE A 10 -1.63 -5.29 -7.04
C PHE A 10 -0.99 -6.41 -6.22
N LYS A 11 -1.06 -7.68 -6.66
CA LYS A 11 -0.49 -8.79 -5.88
C LYS A 11 1.02 -8.62 -5.74
N GLU A 12 1.68 -8.22 -6.82
CA GLU A 12 3.12 -8.00 -6.82
C GLU A 12 3.50 -6.76 -6.02
N VAL A 13 2.76 -5.65 -6.16
CA VAL A 13 2.94 -4.46 -5.31
C VAL A 13 2.80 -4.81 -3.83
N SER A 14 1.78 -5.59 -3.47
CA SER A 14 1.56 -6.03 -2.09
C SER A 14 2.69 -6.93 -1.60
N ARG A 15 3.23 -7.81 -2.46
CA ARG A 15 4.41 -8.64 -2.16
C ARG A 15 5.67 -7.82 -1.91
N ILE A 16 5.89 -6.76 -2.70
CA ILE A 16 7.06 -5.89 -2.59
C ILE A 16 6.97 -4.98 -1.36
N THR A 17 5.81 -4.38 -1.13
CA THR A 17 5.61 -3.36 -0.08
C THR A 17 5.20 -3.94 1.28
N GLY A 18 4.66 -5.17 1.31
CA GLY A 18 4.04 -5.76 2.49
C GLY A 18 2.72 -5.09 2.91
N LEU A 19 2.19 -4.17 2.08
CA LEU A 19 1.01 -3.39 2.40
C LEU A 19 -0.28 -4.04 1.91
N SER A 20 -1.36 -3.79 2.66
CA SER A 20 -2.71 -4.16 2.26
C SER A 20 -3.24 -3.26 1.14
N ARG A 21 -4.25 -3.74 0.41
CA ARG A 21 -4.91 -2.97 -0.65
C ARG A 21 -5.44 -1.63 -0.19
N THR A 22 -6.11 -1.63 0.96
CA THR A 22 -6.68 -0.41 1.53
C THR A 22 -5.58 0.59 1.85
N THR A 23 -4.47 0.12 2.44
CA THR A 23 -3.33 0.97 2.76
C THR A 23 -2.70 1.58 1.51
N ILE A 24 -2.48 0.78 0.47
CA ILE A 24 -1.94 1.25 -0.81
C ILE A 24 -2.85 2.33 -1.42
N TYR A 25 -4.16 2.11 -1.46
CA TYR A 25 -5.09 3.10 -2.00
C TYR A 25 -5.20 4.36 -1.13
N THR A 26 -5.07 4.25 0.19
CA THR A 26 -4.99 5.42 1.07
C THR A 26 -3.75 6.25 0.75
N TYR A 27 -2.57 5.64 0.68
CA TYR A 27 -1.35 6.36 0.35
C TYR A 27 -1.39 6.94 -1.08
N GLU A 28 -1.97 6.21 -2.05
CA GLU A 28 -2.17 6.73 -3.40
C GLU A 28 -3.08 7.97 -3.41
N ARG A 29 -4.18 7.94 -2.64
CA ARG A 29 -5.10 9.08 -2.51
C ARG A 29 -4.44 10.28 -1.82
N GLU A 30 -3.55 10.03 -0.86
CA GLU A 30 -2.77 11.05 -0.17
C GLU A 30 -1.59 11.58 -1.01
N GLY A 31 -1.33 11.01 -2.20
CA GLY A 31 -0.19 11.38 -3.04
C GLY A 31 1.16 10.84 -2.53
N ASN A 32 1.12 9.97 -1.53
CA ASN A 32 2.26 9.37 -0.85
C ASN A 32 2.66 8.01 -1.43
N PHE A 33 2.11 7.60 -2.58
CA PHE A 33 2.41 6.35 -3.27
C PHE A 33 2.43 6.58 -4.80
N PRO A 34 3.21 5.79 -5.58
CA PRO A 34 3.19 5.85 -7.03
C PRO A 34 1.79 5.74 -7.63
N LYS A 35 1.51 6.52 -8.68
CA LYS A 35 0.19 6.54 -9.32
C LYS A 35 0.01 5.31 -10.21
N ARG A 36 -1.12 4.62 -10.07
CA ARG A 36 -1.50 3.55 -10.99
C ARG A 36 -1.78 4.07 -12.40
N THR A 37 -1.34 3.33 -13.40
CA THR A 37 -1.72 3.50 -14.81
C THR A 37 -2.79 2.48 -15.19
N ALA A 38 -3.89 2.93 -15.78
CA ALA A 38 -4.89 2.03 -16.35
C ALA A 38 -4.38 1.53 -17.71
N LEU A 39 -4.07 0.23 -17.81
CA LEU A 39 -3.75 -0.41 -19.09
C LEU A 39 -5.04 -0.75 -19.87
N THR A 40 -6.10 -1.09 -19.15
CA THR A 40 -7.44 -1.32 -19.70
C THR A 40 -8.50 -0.81 -18.73
N GLN A 41 -9.78 -0.81 -19.13
CA GLN A 41 -10.89 -0.42 -18.25
C GLN A 41 -10.97 -1.19 -16.92
N ARG A 42 -10.42 -2.42 -16.87
CA ARG A 42 -10.47 -3.29 -15.68
C ARG A 42 -9.09 -3.61 -15.11
N ALA A 43 -8.01 -3.18 -15.76
CA ALA A 43 -6.64 -3.49 -15.34
C ALA A 43 -5.86 -2.21 -15.07
N VAL A 44 -5.54 -2.01 -13.79
CA VAL A 44 -4.60 -0.99 -13.33
C VAL A 44 -3.27 -1.66 -12.98
N ARG A 45 -2.17 -0.98 -13.28
CA ARG A 45 -0.81 -1.43 -13.02
C ARG A 45 0.03 -0.29 -12.43
N TRP A 46 1.05 -0.65 -11.67
CA TRP A 46 2.08 0.27 -11.22
C TRP A 46 3.37 -0.02 -11.96
N GLU A 47 4.23 0.98 -12.09
CA GLU A 47 5.59 0.74 -12.56
C GLU A 47 6.43 0.10 -11.45
N GLU A 48 7.12 -0.99 -11.77
CA GLU A 48 7.99 -1.68 -10.80
C GLU A 48 9.08 -0.77 -10.23
N SER A 49 9.73 0.04 -11.09
CA SER A 49 10.79 0.97 -10.70
C SER A 49 10.31 1.99 -9.67
N GLU A 50 9.14 2.59 -9.90
CA GLU A 50 8.57 3.59 -8.98
C GLU A 50 8.22 2.98 -7.62
N VAL A 51 7.66 1.77 -7.62
CA VAL A 51 7.31 1.06 -6.38
C VAL A 51 8.58 0.67 -5.62
N MET A 52 9.62 0.18 -6.31
CA MET A 52 10.90 -0.12 -5.67
C MET A 52 11.59 1.13 -5.11
N GLN A 53 11.57 2.23 -5.87
CA GLN A 53 12.12 3.51 -5.42
C GLN A 53 11.38 4.03 -4.19
N TRP A 54 10.05 3.92 -4.17
CA TRP A 54 9.24 4.27 -3.02
C TRP A 54 9.59 3.43 -1.77
N VAL A 55 9.80 2.12 -1.93
CA VAL A 55 10.24 1.26 -0.81
C VAL A 55 11.63 1.66 -0.32
N ALA A 56 12.56 1.97 -1.23
CA ALA A 56 13.90 2.42 -0.88
C ALA A 56 13.86 3.75 -0.10
N ASP A 57 13.05 4.70 -0.55
CA ASP A 57 12.82 5.99 0.14
C ASP A 57 12.27 5.78 1.55
N ARG A 58 11.25 4.92 1.71
CA ARG A 58 10.68 4.59 3.03
C ARG A 58 11.65 3.89 3.98
N ARG A 59 12.64 3.15 3.45
CA ARG A 59 13.69 2.55 4.28
C ARG A 59 14.68 3.59 4.81
N THR A 60 14.96 4.63 4.03
CA THR A 60 15.84 5.73 4.48
C THR A 60 15.11 6.80 5.29
N ASN A 61 13.79 6.93 5.10
CA ASN A 61 12.95 7.89 5.79
C ASN A 61 11.73 7.19 6.41
N PRO A 62 11.92 6.46 7.53
CA PRO A 62 10.82 5.78 8.20
C PRO A 62 9.84 6.81 8.74
N VAL A 63 8.59 6.78 8.25
CA VAL A 63 7.49 7.53 8.86
C VAL A 63 7.17 6.92 10.21
N ALA A 64 6.97 7.78 11.21
CA ALA A 64 6.50 7.36 12.52
C ALA A 64 5.22 6.52 12.36
N PRO A 65 5.06 5.42 13.12
CA PRO A 65 3.85 4.63 13.08
C PRO A 65 2.63 5.51 13.34
N ASP A 66 1.63 5.47 12.45
CA ASP A 66 0.36 6.16 12.70
C ASP A 66 -0.30 5.57 13.95
N GLU A 67 -0.27 6.33 15.05
CA GLU A 67 -0.77 5.93 16.38
C GLU A 67 -2.26 5.52 16.37
N THR A 68 -3.01 5.96 15.36
CA THR A 68 -4.45 5.72 15.24
C THR A 68 -4.74 4.25 14.94
N ILE A 69 -3.89 3.57 14.18
CA ILE A 69 -4.13 2.18 13.75
C ILE A 69 -4.00 1.17 14.91
N HIS A 70 -3.05 1.39 15.84
CA HIS A 70 -2.83 0.47 16.97
C HIS A 70 -4.01 0.51 17.95
N LYS A 71 -4.60 1.69 18.15
CA LYS A 71 -5.77 1.89 19.02
C LYS A 71 -7.04 1.24 18.45
N VAL A 72 -7.22 1.24 17.12
CA VAL A 72 -8.40 0.62 16.47
C VAL A 72 -8.36 -0.91 16.52
N ARG A 73 -7.18 -1.53 16.31
CA ARG A 73 -7.04 -2.99 16.38
C ARG A 73 -7.25 -3.52 17.81
N ALA A 74 -6.71 -2.83 18.82
CA ALA A 74 -6.93 -3.16 20.23
C ALA A 74 -8.42 -3.09 20.61
N LYS A 75 -9.11 -1.99 20.27
CA LYS A 75 -10.55 -1.84 20.54
C LYS A 75 -11.42 -2.88 19.83
N LYS A 76 -11.00 -3.39 18.67
CA LYS A 76 -11.76 -4.40 17.92
C LYS A 76 -11.62 -5.80 18.51
N ALA A 77 -10.46 -6.14 19.07
CA ALA A 77 -10.25 -7.39 19.80
C ALA A 77 -11.12 -7.44 21.07
N GLU A 78 -11.07 -6.36 21.87
CA GLU A 78 -11.81 -6.26 23.13
C GLU A 78 -13.33 -6.34 22.95
N LYS A 79 -13.86 -5.73 21.87
CA LYS A 79 -15.29 -5.81 21.51
C LYS A 79 -15.72 -7.21 21.04
N HIS A 80 -14.82 -8.00 20.44
CA HIS A 80 -15.12 -9.36 20.04
C HIS A 80 -15.18 -10.29 21.25
N GLU A 81 -14.26 -10.12 22.21
CA GLU A 81 -14.26 -10.86 23.48
C GLU A 81 -15.52 -10.56 24.31
N GLN A 82 -15.93 -9.29 24.39
CA GLN A 82 -17.17 -8.87 25.08
C GLN A 82 -18.47 -9.39 24.44
N ARG A 83 -18.43 -9.84 23.18
CA ARG A 83 -19.59 -10.40 22.46
C ARG A 83 -19.63 -11.93 22.46
N ALA A 84 -18.53 -12.56 22.87
CA ALA A 84 -18.39 -14.02 22.94
C ALA A 84 -18.71 -14.58 24.33
N LEU A 85 -18.98 -13.69 25.30
CA LEU A 85 -19.56 -13.94 26.63
C LEU A 85 -21.06 -13.62 26.60
#